data_AF-A0A8X6R4A4-F1
#
_entry.id   AF-A0A8X6R4A4-F1
#
_cell.length_a   1.000
_cell.length_b   1.000
_cell.length_c   1.000
_cell.angle_alpha   90.00
_cell.angle_beta   90.00
_cell.angle_gamma   90.00
#
_symmetry.space_group_name_H-M   'P 1'
#
loop_
_entity.id
_entity.type
_entity.pdbx_description
1 polymer ?
#
loop_
_entity_poly.entity_id
_entity_poly.type
_entity_poly.pdbx_seq_one_letter_code
_entity_poly.pdbx_strand_id
1 'polypeptide(L)'
;MFLYQVKSNNFLSNEMNFDQEYLFRLKDRFIMIYPPNESVNDMEQKMAYDEIAQHFESYFGAPPCFFARAPGRVNLIGEHIDYCGFAVLPMAIEQDIVMAIKMNDKHVLNLVNFNSEKYKKFSTSVEELQIDTTSPQWYHYFLCGYKGIIEQYKPERDQMGMDILVKGTVPPSSGLSSSSALVCASALATSFAYRISLTKMELASVCAVSERYIGTQGGGMDQAICFLAESGTAKLIEFNPLKTSNVPLPTGVVFVVSNSCVAMNKAATSQFNIRVVECRLAAKVLAKKHGFKWQNVQKLSEIPILLQKDISDMKAVIELDLPQISYTKNELCSILGISDDEFVTMLSENTRLLKNFQLSNRATHVFEEAARVQKFKLVCESGNNDIHELGRLMNESHQSCRDLYECSHPVLDELVKISLEAGAIGSRLTGAGWGGCCISLVMENYVEQFMNVLKKKFYERRSKECPGIDVNSAMFVTKPSGGAALYTLKL
;
A
#
# COMPACT_ATOMS: atom_id res chain seq x y z
N MET A 1 -44.85 1.17 -12.01
CA MET A 1 -45.71 2.00 -11.14
C MET A 1 -46.11 1.16 -9.92
N PHE A 2 -45.21 1.06 -8.94
CA PHE A 2 -45.49 0.59 -7.58
C PHE A 2 -44.44 1.28 -6.70
N LEU A 3 -44.80 2.48 -6.22
CA LEU A 3 -44.02 3.26 -5.27
C LEU A 3 -44.32 2.72 -3.87
N TYR A 4 -43.33 2.14 -3.21
CA TYR A 4 -43.39 1.93 -1.77
C TYR A 4 -43.16 3.28 -1.08
N GLN A 5 -44.26 3.87 -0.62
CA GLN A 5 -44.25 5.02 0.29
C GLN A 5 -43.87 4.52 1.69
N VAL A 6 -42.64 4.76 2.12
CA VAL A 6 -42.26 4.59 3.53
C VAL A 6 -42.78 5.79 4.30
N LYS A 7 -43.67 5.52 5.26
CA LYS A 7 -44.28 6.49 6.16
C LYS A 7 -43.22 7.19 7.00
N SER A 8 -43.27 8.51 7.01
CA SER A 8 -42.63 9.39 7.99
C SER A 8 -43.14 9.06 9.41
N ASN A 9 -42.27 8.59 10.28
CA ASN A 9 -42.49 8.66 11.73
C ASN A 9 -41.24 9.24 12.37
N ASN A 10 -41.45 10.34 13.09
CA ASN A 10 -40.46 11.08 13.87
C ASN A 10 -39.74 10.16 14.86
N PHE A 11 -38.46 9.87 14.58
CA PHE A 11 -37.49 9.33 15.53
C PHE A 11 -36.19 10.14 15.40
N LEU A 12 -36.18 11.36 15.95
CA LEU A 12 -34.98 12.19 16.00
C LEU A 12 -34.86 12.86 17.38
N SER A 13 -34.29 12.12 18.33
CA SER A 13 -33.59 12.73 19.46
C SER A 13 -32.38 11.84 19.75
N ASN A 14 -31.20 12.35 19.36
CA ASN A 14 -29.83 11.76 19.41
C ASN A 14 -29.26 11.13 18.13
N GLU A 15 -29.71 11.52 16.93
CA GLU A 15 -28.89 11.31 15.74
C GLU A 15 -27.79 12.38 15.68
N MET A 16 -26.54 11.96 15.49
CA MET A 16 -25.42 12.87 15.25
C MET A 16 -25.63 13.61 13.93
N ASN A 17 -26.26 14.79 13.99
CA ASN A 17 -26.09 15.79 12.96
C ASN A 17 -24.62 16.25 13.00
N PHE A 18 -23.83 15.84 12.02
CA PHE A 18 -22.55 16.50 11.77
C PHE A 18 -22.87 17.95 11.41
N ASP A 19 -22.43 18.89 12.24
CA ASP A 19 -22.67 20.32 12.00
C ASP A 19 -22.15 20.70 10.61
N GLN A 20 -22.96 21.47 9.86
CA GLN A 20 -22.64 21.93 8.52
C GLN A 20 -21.29 22.65 8.49
N GLU A 21 -20.91 23.36 9.56
CA GLU A 21 -19.61 24.03 9.66
C GLU A 21 -18.43 23.05 9.71
N TYR A 22 -18.59 21.91 10.41
CA TYR A 22 -17.57 20.86 10.46
C TYR A 22 -17.43 20.18 9.09
N LEU A 23 -18.55 19.86 8.46
CA LEU A 23 -18.55 19.30 7.11
C LEU A 23 -17.99 20.28 6.08
N PHE A 24 -18.23 21.59 6.22
CA PHE A 24 -17.66 22.62 5.37
C PHE A 24 -16.13 22.73 5.52
N ARG A 25 -15.61 22.73 6.75
CA ARG A 25 -14.15 22.70 7.00
C ARG A 25 -13.48 21.44 6.45
N LEU A 26 -14.16 20.30 6.52
CA LEU A 26 -13.71 19.08 5.88
C LEU A 26 -13.80 19.16 4.38
N LYS A 27 -14.78 19.89 3.83
CA LYS A 27 -14.94 19.98 2.39
C LYS A 27 -13.68 20.57 1.73
N ASP A 28 -13.19 21.70 2.23
CA ASP A 28 -11.96 22.34 1.71
C ASP A 28 -10.67 21.50 1.88
N ARG A 29 -10.75 20.35 2.59
CA ARG A 29 -9.62 19.42 2.82
C ARG A 29 -9.86 17.98 2.30
N PHE A 30 -11.11 17.55 2.09
CA PHE A 30 -11.59 16.17 1.87
C PHE A 30 -12.90 16.06 1.04
N ILE A 31 -13.23 16.98 0.12
CA ILE A 31 -14.38 16.74 -0.77
C ILE A 31 -14.10 15.55 -1.69
N MET A 32 -14.79 14.44 -1.45
CA MET A 32 -15.81 13.97 -2.37
C MET A 32 -17.02 13.46 -1.58
N ILE A 33 -17.99 14.36 -1.36
CA ILE A 33 -19.36 13.97 -1.06
C ILE A 33 -20.04 13.87 -2.42
N TYR A 34 -20.05 12.70 -3.06
CA TYR A 34 -20.96 12.46 -4.17
C TYR A 34 -22.36 12.17 -3.59
N PRO A 35 -23.38 13.00 -3.82
CA PRO A 35 -24.57 12.40 -4.39
C PRO A 35 -24.18 11.90 -5.80
N PRO A 36 -24.56 10.68 -6.19
CA PRO A 36 -24.23 10.17 -7.52
C PRO A 36 -24.87 11.10 -8.55
N ASN A 37 -24.05 11.74 -9.39
CA ASN A 37 -24.52 12.26 -10.66
C ASN A 37 -24.79 11.05 -11.57
N GLU A 38 -25.66 11.22 -12.57
CA GLU A 38 -26.23 10.11 -13.37
C GLU A 38 -25.25 9.51 -14.40
N SER A 39 -23.97 9.30 -14.05
CA SER A 39 -23.05 8.51 -14.87
C SER A 39 -23.15 7.03 -14.52
N VAL A 40 -22.79 6.14 -15.46
CA VAL A 40 -22.86 4.68 -15.25
C VAL A 40 -21.96 4.23 -14.10
N ASN A 41 -20.75 4.81 -13.98
CA ASN A 41 -19.81 4.49 -12.90
C ASN A 41 -20.35 4.93 -11.52
N ASP A 42 -21.06 6.05 -11.46
CA ASP A 42 -21.67 6.53 -10.21
C ASP A 42 -22.83 5.63 -9.76
N MET A 43 -23.56 5.02 -10.71
CA MET A 43 -24.63 4.06 -10.41
C MET A 43 -24.10 2.74 -9.86
N GLU A 44 -23.06 2.16 -10.46
CA GLU A 44 -22.44 0.92 -9.95
C GLU A 44 -21.86 1.13 -8.55
N GLN A 45 -21.16 2.25 -8.34
CA GLN A 45 -20.63 2.60 -7.03
C GLN A 45 -21.77 2.79 -6.01
N LYS A 46 -22.85 3.48 -6.38
CA LYS A 46 -24.03 3.64 -5.51
C LYS A 46 -24.64 2.30 -5.14
N MET A 47 -24.86 1.41 -6.11
CA MET A 47 -25.41 0.08 -5.87
C MET A 47 -24.54 -0.74 -4.91
N ALA A 48 -23.20 -0.65 -5.06
CA ALA A 48 -22.28 -1.31 -4.15
C ALA A 48 -22.38 -0.77 -2.71
N TYR A 49 -22.60 0.53 -2.53
CA TYR A 49 -22.73 1.15 -1.20
C TYR A 49 -24.11 0.85 -0.58
N ASP A 50 -25.17 0.84 -1.38
CA ASP A 50 -26.52 0.43 -0.95
C ASP A 50 -26.51 -1.03 -0.46
N GLU A 51 -25.81 -1.93 -1.15
CA GLU A 51 -25.63 -3.32 -0.71
C GLU A 51 -24.89 -3.41 0.64
N ILE A 52 -23.80 -2.64 0.81
CA ILE A 52 -23.07 -2.59 2.08
C ILE A 52 -23.97 -2.03 3.20
N ALA A 53 -24.75 -0.98 2.92
CA ALA A 53 -25.68 -0.38 3.89
C ALA A 53 -26.75 -1.38 4.35
N GLN A 54 -27.36 -2.10 3.40
CA GLN A 54 -28.37 -3.13 3.70
C GLN A 54 -27.79 -4.27 4.54
N HIS A 55 -26.57 -4.72 4.22
CA HIS A 55 -25.90 -5.75 5.01
C HIS A 55 -25.53 -5.25 6.41
N PHE A 56 -25.09 -3.98 6.52
CA PHE A 56 -24.81 -3.33 7.79
C PHE A 56 -26.07 -3.27 8.66
N GLU A 57 -27.20 -2.82 8.09
CA GLU A 57 -28.47 -2.69 8.80
C GLU A 57 -29.05 -4.04 9.23
N SER A 58 -28.95 -5.05 8.36
CA SER A 58 -29.31 -6.43 8.68
C SER A 58 -28.53 -6.97 9.89
N TYR A 59 -27.25 -6.60 10.02
CA TYR A 59 -26.39 -7.09 11.10
C TYR A 59 -26.54 -6.29 12.40
N PHE A 60 -26.48 -4.96 12.33
CA PHE A 60 -26.44 -4.07 13.49
C PHE A 60 -27.82 -3.52 13.89
N GLY A 61 -28.87 -3.80 13.10
CA GLY A 61 -30.25 -3.36 13.37
C GLY A 61 -30.49 -1.87 13.13
N ALA A 62 -29.56 -1.18 12.48
CA ALA A 62 -29.66 0.23 12.13
C ALA A 62 -28.75 0.58 10.94
N PRO A 63 -29.07 1.61 10.14
CA PRO A 63 -28.21 2.03 9.02
C PRO A 63 -26.88 2.62 9.50
N PRO A 64 -25.82 2.59 8.67
CA PRO A 64 -24.57 3.27 8.97
C PRO A 64 -24.74 4.80 8.92
N CYS A 65 -23.88 5.54 9.61
CA CYS A 65 -23.87 7.01 9.57
C CYS A 65 -23.06 7.55 8.39
N PHE A 66 -21.96 6.88 8.04
CA PHE A 66 -21.06 7.28 6.95
C PHE A 66 -20.24 6.09 6.46
N PHE A 67 -19.53 6.28 5.35
CA PHE A 67 -18.55 5.36 4.82
C PHE A 67 -17.17 6.00 4.73
N ALA A 68 -16.13 5.20 4.96
CA ALA A 68 -14.76 5.54 4.65
C ALA A 68 -14.22 4.58 3.59
N ARG A 69 -13.58 5.13 2.56
CA ARG A 69 -13.02 4.38 1.43
C ARG A 69 -11.55 4.71 1.25
N ALA A 70 -10.72 3.69 1.06
CA ALA A 70 -9.33 3.87 0.65
C ALA A 70 -8.96 2.87 -0.45
N PRO A 71 -8.38 3.32 -1.58
CA PRO A 71 -8.01 2.45 -2.68
C PRO A 71 -6.79 1.59 -2.35
N GLY A 72 -6.67 0.45 -3.03
CA GLY A 72 -5.38 -0.23 -3.19
C GLY A 72 -4.49 0.55 -4.16
N ARG A 73 -3.34 -0.03 -4.51
CA ARG A 73 -2.39 0.63 -5.41
C ARG A 73 -1.48 -0.34 -6.15
N VAL A 74 -0.98 0.11 -7.29
CA VAL A 74 0.14 -0.50 -8.00
C VAL A 74 1.34 0.43 -7.95
N ASN A 75 2.53 -0.15 -7.88
CA ASN A 75 3.78 0.60 -8.01
C ASN A 75 4.30 0.40 -9.43
N LEU A 76 4.36 1.48 -10.22
CA LEU A 76 4.79 1.38 -11.62
C LEU A 76 6.29 1.11 -11.68
N ILE A 77 7.07 1.75 -10.81
CA ILE A 77 8.51 1.52 -10.63
C ILE A 77 8.98 2.11 -9.28
N GLY A 78 10.06 1.60 -8.71
CA GLY A 78 10.54 2.04 -7.39
C GLY A 78 10.23 1.05 -6.27
N GLU A 79 10.47 -0.25 -6.46
CA GLU A 79 10.21 -1.22 -5.39
C GLU A 79 11.28 -1.17 -4.30
N HIS A 80 10.86 -1.37 -3.04
CA HIS A 80 11.80 -1.54 -1.92
C HIS A 80 12.79 -0.38 -1.67
N ILE A 81 12.45 0.82 -2.14
CA ILE A 81 13.27 2.03 -1.94
C ILE A 81 12.60 3.11 -1.09
N ASP A 82 11.31 2.97 -0.78
CA ASP A 82 10.53 3.96 -0.02
C ASP A 82 10.99 4.04 1.45
N TYR A 83 11.19 2.89 2.12
CA TYR A 83 11.81 2.87 3.46
C TYR A 83 13.29 3.24 3.44
N CYS A 84 13.94 3.18 2.27
CA CYS A 84 15.29 3.69 2.05
C CYS A 84 15.32 5.20 1.80
N GLY A 85 14.16 5.87 1.78
CA GLY A 85 14.03 7.33 1.68
C GLY A 85 14.05 7.88 0.26
N PHE A 86 14.00 7.04 -0.77
CA PHE A 86 13.96 7.46 -2.16
C PHE A 86 12.54 7.58 -2.69
N ALA A 87 12.38 8.42 -3.71
CA ALA A 87 11.11 8.63 -4.36
C ALA A 87 10.64 7.38 -5.12
N VAL A 88 9.32 7.20 -5.22
CA VAL A 88 8.65 6.07 -5.87
C VAL A 88 7.55 6.56 -6.81
N LEU A 89 7.12 5.73 -7.75
CA LEU A 89 6.13 6.13 -8.77
C LEU A 89 4.91 5.19 -8.82
N PRO A 90 4.02 5.25 -7.83
CA PRO A 90 2.78 4.48 -7.81
C PRO A 90 1.58 5.22 -8.44
N MET A 91 0.48 4.48 -8.58
CA MET A 91 -0.87 5.03 -8.76
C MET A 91 -1.88 4.21 -7.95
N ALA A 92 -2.96 4.85 -7.51
CA ALA A 92 -4.09 4.14 -6.92
C ALA A 92 -4.85 3.35 -7.99
N ILE A 93 -5.35 2.18 -7.63
CA ILE A 93 -6.27 1.39 -8.46
C ILE A 93 -7.72 1.63 -8.03
N GLU A 94 -8.67 1.16 -8.84
CA GLU A 94 -10.10 1.31 -8.54
C GLU A 94 -10.54 0.44 -7.37
N GLN A 95 -9.97 -0.77 -7.25
CA GLN A 95 -10.25 -1.67 -6.13
C GLN A 95 -9.85 -1.01 -4.80
N ASP A 96 -10.69 -1.18 -3.80
CA ASP A 96 -10.61 -0.44 -2.55
C ASP A 96 -11.07 -1.26 -1.33
N ILE A 97 -10.89 -0.66 -0.17
CA ILE A 97 -11.54 -1.05 1.08
C ILE A 97 -12.59 0.01 1.40
N VAL A 98 -13.83 -0.42 1.58
CA VAL A 98 -14.96 0.40 2.01
C VAL A 98 -15.40 -0.06 3.40
N MET A 99 -15.53 0.88 4.31
CA MET A 99 -16.07 0.66 5.66
C MET A 99 -17.39 1.42 5.78
N ALA A 100 -18.43 0.76 6.29
CA ALA A 100 -19.65 1.40 6.75
C ALA A 100 -19.60 1.49 8.28
N ILE A 101 -19.88 2.67 8.84
CA ILE A 101 -19.61 2.96 10.25
C ILE A 101 -20.83 3.60 10.91
N LYS A 102 -21.15 3.14 12.12
CA LYS A 102 -22.04 3.83 13.07
C LYS A 102 -21.34 3.95 14.42
N MET A 103 -21.43 5.11 15.07
CA MET A 103 -20.94 5.27 16.44
C MET A 103 -21.87 4.57 17.43
N ASN A 104 -21.33 3.97 18.49
CA ASN A 104 -22.08 3.36 19.58
C ASN A 104 -21.60 3.90 20.95
N ASP A 105 -22.48 3.86 21.95
CA ASP A 105 -22.25 4.32 23.32
C ASP A 105 -21.70 3.21 24.25
N LYS A 106 -21.25 2.09 23.67
CA LYS A 106 -20.80 0.91 24.43
C LYS A 106 -19.29 0.89 24.69
N HIS A 107 -18.55 1.89 24.20
CA HIS A 107 -17.08 1.93 24.24
C HIS A 107 -16.42 0.67 23.64
N VAL A 108 -17.09 0.05 22.66
CA VAL A 108 -16.63 -1.17 21.99
C VAL A 108 -16.55 -0.95 20.48
N LEU A 109 -15.45 -1.40 19.90
CA LEU A 109 -15.27 -1.52 18.45
C LEU A 109 -15.79 -2.90 18.02
N ASN A 110 -16.88 -2.95 17.25
CA ASN A 110 -17.43 -4.17 16.66
C ASN A 110 -17.10 -4.22 15.17
N LEU A 111 -16.23 -5.15 14.79
CA LEU A 111 -15.76 -5.32 13.42
C LEU A 111 -16.37 -6.56 12.78
N VAL A 112 -17.07 -6.34 11.68
CA VAL A 112 -17.63 -7.39 10.83
C VAL A 112 -17.08 -7.21 9.42
N ASN A 113 -16.81 -8.32 8.75
CA ASN A 113 -16.45 -8.30 7.34
C ASN A 113 -17.64 -8.80 6.52
N PHE A 114 -17.85 -8.20 5.34
CA PHE A 114 -18.88 -8.61 4.39
C PHE A 114 -18.74 -10.08 4.00
N ASN A 115 -17.50 -10.60 3.91
CA ASN A 115 -17.22 -12.03 3.77
C ASN A 115 -16.88 -12.63 5.15
N SER A 116 -17.92 -12.88 5.96
CA SER A 116 -17.77 -13.42 7.32
C SER A 116 -17.29 -14.86 7.38
N GLU A 117 -17.44 -15.62 6.30
CA GLU A 117 -16.92 -17.00 6.22
C GLU A 117 -15.38 -17.00 6.16
N LYS A 118 -14.80 -16.05 5.43
CA LYS A 118 -13.36 -15.90 5.27
C LYS A 118 -12.72 -15.09 6.41
N TYR A 119 -13.38 -14.04 6.88
CA TYR A 119 -12.83 -13.10 7.85
C TYR A 119 -13.67 -13.10 9.14
N LYS A 120 -13.06 -13.59 10.22
CA LYS A 120 -13.69 -13.72 11.54
C LYS A 120 -14.14 -12.36 12.06
N LYS A 121 -15.33 -12.31 12.65
CA LYS A 121 -15.83 -11.16 13.42
C LYS A 121 -14.93 -10.90 14.63
N PHE A 122 -14.84 -9.65 15.07
CA PHE A 122 -14.01 -9.24 16.19
C PHE A 122 -14.63 -8.09 16.96
N SER A 123 -14.51 -8.11 18.28
CA SER A 123 -14.94 -7.00 19.15
C SER A 123 -13.88 -6.73 20.22
N THR A 124 -13.62 -5.46 20.52
CA THR A 124 -12.69 -5.06 21.60
C THR A 124 -13.11 -3.74 22.23
N SER A 125 -12.73 -3.52 23.50
CA SER A 125 -12.83 -2.21 24.13
C SER A 125 -11.96 -1.19 23.41
N VAL A 126 -12.41 0.07 23.34
CA VAL A 126 -11.62 1.20 22.83
C VAL A 126 -10.37 1.49 23.67
N GLU A 127 -10.36 1.06 24.94
CA GLU A 127 -9.27 1.30 25.90
C GLU A 127 -8.20 0.20 25.87
N GLU A 128 -8.60 -1.04 25.56
CA GLU A 128 -7.73 -2.23 25.62
C GLU A 128 -7.33 -2.71 24.22
N LEU A 129 -6.55 -1.89 23.51
CA LEU A 129 -6.11 -2.21 22.16
C LEU A 129 -4.85 -3.09 22.17
N GLN A 130 -5.01 -4.36 21.83
CA GLN A 130 -3.90 -5.29 21.62
C GLN A 130 -3.74 -5.61 20.13
N ILE A 131 -2.51 -5.45 19.63
CA ILE A 131 -2.14 -5.80 18.25
C ILE A 131 -1.13 -6.93 18.34
N ASP A 132 -1.57 -8.15 18.04
CA ASP A 132 -0.68 -9.32 18.01
C ASP A 132 0.05 -9.40 16.66
N THR A 133 1.38 -9.32 16.74
CA THR A 133 2.30 -9.38 15.60
C THR A 133 2.70 -10.81 15.24
N THR A 134 2.45 -11.79 16.12
CA THR A 134 2.82 -13.19 15.91
C THR A 134 1.82 -13.93 15.01
N SER A 135 0.53 -13.60 15.12
CA SER A 135 -0.54 -14.16 14.31
C SER A 135 -1.44 -13.06 13.76
N PRO A 136 -0.95 -12.26 12.78
CA PRO A 136 -1.65 -11.06 12.32
C PRO A 136 -3.01 -11.41 11.69
N GLN A 137 -4.08 -10.97 12.36
CA GLN A 137 -5.46 -11.07 11.87
C GLN A 137 -5.87 -9.82 11.09
N TRP A 138 -6.89 -9.93 10.25
CA TRP A 138 -7.34 -8.81 9.42
C TRP A 138 -7.74 -7.58 10.25
N TYR A 139 -8.40 -7.78 11.41
CA TYR A 139 -8.83 -6.69 12.28
C TYR A 139 -7.66 -5.95 12.94
N HIS A 140 -6.48 -6.57 13.11
CA HIS A 140 -5.30 -5.87 13.64
C HIS A 140 -4.87 -4.70 12.77
N TYR A 141 -5.07 -4.77 11.44
CA TYR A 141 -4.81 -3.65 10.54
C TYR A 141 -5.79 -2.49 10.74
N PHE A 142 -7.06 -2.79 11.06
CA PHE A 142 -7.98 -1.73 11.51
C PHE A 142 -7.48 -1.12 12.83
N LEU A 143 -7.08 -1.94 13.81
CA LEU A 143 -6.55 -1.43 15.07
C LEU A 143 -5.31 -0.56 14.88
N CYS A 144 -4.45 -0.85 13.89
CA CYS A 144 -3.31 0.02 13.55
C CYS A 144 -3.76 1.43 13.14
N GLY A 145 -4.76 1.55 12.26
CA GLY A 145 -5.29 2.85 11.83
C GLY A 145 -5.96 3.61 12.97
N TYR A 146 -6.81 2.93 13.73
CA TYR A 146 -7.49 3.48 14.90
C TYR A 146 -6.50 3.97 15.96
N LYS A 147 -5.59 3.09 16.41
CA LYS A 147 -4.59 3.38 17.45
C LYS A 147 -3.68 4.56 17.05
N GLY A 148 -3.25 4.61 15.78
CA GLY A 148 -2.42 5.69 15.27
C GLY A 148 -3.08 7.07 15.43
N ILE A 149 -4.38 7.18 15.13
CA ILE A 149 -5.12 8.43 15.31
C ILE A 149 -5.29 8.78 16.78
N ILE A 150 -5.70 7.82 17.61
CA ILE A 150 -5.98 8.06 19.03
C ILE A 150 -4.73 8.47 19.80
N GLU A 151 -3.61 7.76 19.61
CA GLU A 151 -2.38 8.04 20.35
C GLU A 151 -1.74 9.38 19.96
N GLN A 152 -1.78 9.71 18.66
CA GLN A 152 -1.12 10.89 18.14
C GLN A 152 -1.93 12.18 18.39
N TYR A 153 -3.25 12.12 18.29
CA TYR A 153 -4.10 13.32 18.33
C TYR A 153 -4.99 13.44 19.57
N LYS A 154 -5.12 12.39 20.38
CA LYS A 154 -5.82 12.39 21.68
C LYS A 154 -7.13 13.17 21.65
N PRO A 155 -8.21 12.61 21.06
CA PRO A 155 -9.46 13.33 20.93
C PRO A 155 -9.98 13.82 22.28
N GLU A 156 -10.48 15.06 22.33
CA GLU A 156 -11.12 15.64 23.53
C GLU A 156 -12.47 15.00 23.84
N ARG A 157 -13.09 14.39 22.83
CA ARG A 157 -14.35 13.66 22.99
C ARG A 157 -14.12 12.33 23.67
N ASP A 158 -15.12 11.93 24.45
CA ASP A 158 -15.20 10.58 24.98
C ASP A 158 -15.09 9.55 23.86
N GLN A 159 -14.31 8.49 24.09
CA GLN A 159 -13.98 7.49 23.08
C GLN A 159 -15.16 6.55 22.89
N MET A 160 -16.20 7.03 22.21
CA MET A 160 -17.36 6.23 21.84
C MET A 160 -16.94 5.03 20.99
N GLY A 161 -17.63 3.91 21.16
CA GLY A 161 -17.39 2.73 20.33
C GLY A 161 -17.87 2.95 18.89
N MET A 162 -17.58 1.96 18.04
CA MET A 162 -17.99 1.96 16.63
C MET A 162 -18.46 0.58 16.22
N ASP A 163 -19.55 0.53 15.47
CA ASP A 163 -20.00 -0.64 14.70
C ASP A 163 -19.50 -0.45 13.27
N ILE A 164 -18.70 -1.40 12.79
CA ILE A 164 -17.99 -1.31 11.50
C ILE A 164 -18.27 -2.56 10.67
N LEU A 165 -18.77 -2.36 9.45
CA LEU A 165 -18.78 -3.38 8.40
C LEU A 165 -17.72 -3.05 7.35
N VAL A 166 -16.83 -3.99 7.05
CA VAL A 166 -15.75 -3.84 6.06
C VAL A 166 -16.03 -4.69 4.83
N LYS A 167 -15.99 -4.09 3.64
CA LYS A 167 -15.98 -4.79 2.34
C LYS A 167 -14.73 -4.38 1.57
N GLY A 168 -13.98 -5.35 1.06
CA GLY A 168 -12.76 -5.10 0.31
C GLY A 168 -12.78 -5.80 -1.05
N THR A 169 -12.40 -5.07 -2.09
CA THR A 169 -12.26 -5.59 -3.46
C THR A 169 -10.80 -5.71 -3.89
N VAL A 170 -9.86 -5.11 -3.15
CA VAL A 170 -8.41 -5.27 -3.39
C VAL A 170 -8.03 -6.73 -3.18
N PRO A 171 -7.42 -7.41 -4.16
CA PRO A 171 -6.94 -8.78 -3.98
C PRO A 171 -6.00 -8.87 -2.76
N PRO A 172 -6.33 -9.66 -1.72
CA PRO A 172 -5.55 -9.68 -0.49
C PRO A 172 -4.21 -10.37 -0.69
N SER A 173 -3.18 -9.93 0.05
CA SER A 173 -1.84 -10.55 0.07
C SER A 173 -1.20 -10.73 -1.32
N SER A 174 -1.49 -9.79 -2.21
CA SER A 174 -1.16 -9.85 -3.64
C SER A 174 -0.19 -8.75 -4.10
N GLY A 175 0.38 -7.97 -3.17
CA GLY A 175 1.22 -6.84 -3.53
C GLY A 175 0.46 -5.59 -3.96
N LEU A 176 -0.87 -5.54 -3.84
CA LEU A 176 -1.73 -4.39 -4.18
C LEU A 176 -2.16 -3.50 -2.99
N SER A 177 -1.53 -3.70 -1.83
CA SER A 177 -1.73 -2.90 -0.59
C SER A 177 -3.12 -2.92 0.00
N SER A 178 -3.77 -4.09 0.00
CA SER A 178 -5.01 -4.30 0.77
C SER A 178 -4.83 -4.00 2.28
N SER A 179 -3.64 -4.23 2.85
CA SER A 179 -3.33 -3.93 4.25
C SER A 179 -3.33 -2.42 4.51
N SER A 180 -2.57 -1.67 3.73
CA SER A 180 -2.47 -0.22 3.88
C SER A 180 -3.78 0.48 3.55
N ALA A 181 -4.55 0.00 2.57
CA ALA A 181 -5.90 0.49 2.31
C ALA A 181 -6.81 0.31 3.53
N LEU A 182 -6.74 -0.85 4.20
CA LEU A 182 -7.50 -1.12 5.43
C LEU A 182 -7.08 -0.20 6.60
N VAL A 183 -5.77 0.01 6.77
CA VAL A 183 -5.21 0.96 7.77
C VAL A 183 -5.67 2.39 7.47
N CYS A 184 -5.55 2.83 6.22
CA CYS A 184 -5.90 4.19 5.79
C CYS A 184 -7.41 4.45 5.93
N ALA A 185 -8.26 3.51 5.52
CA ALA A 185 -9.70 3.61 5.71
C ALA A 185 -10.08 3.66 7.20
N SER A 186 -9.40 2.88 8.05
CA SER A 186 -9.61 2.92 9.50
C SER A 186 -9.19 4.26 10.11
N ALA A 187 -8.01 4.78 9.76
CA ALA A 187 -7.55 6.08 10.25
C ALA A 187 -8.46 7.22 9.78
N LEU A 188 -8.90 7.19 8.51
CA LEU A 188 -9.85 8.15 7.96
C LEU A 188 -11.19 8.09 8.72
N ALA A 189 -11.75 6.89 8.91
CA ALA A 189 -12.99 6.69 9.67
C ALA A 189 -12.85 7.19 11.11
N THR A 190 -11.75 6.86 11.78
CA THR A 190 -11.47 7.24 13.17
C THR A 190 -11.33 8.76 13.30
N SER A 191 -10.56 9.41 12.42
CA SER A 191 -10.41 10.87 12.44
C SER A 191 -11.75 11.58 12.24
N PHE A 192 -12.59 11.09 11.32
CA PHE A 192 -13.92 11.65 11.06
C PHE A 192 -14.88 11.45 12.24
N ALA A 193 -14.94 10.22 12.78
CA ALA A 193 -15.75 9.85 13.93
C ALA A 193 -15.49 10.74 15.16
N TYR A 194 -14.21 10.99 15.45
CA TYR A 194 -13.79 11.79 16.61
C TYR A 194 -13.59 13.29 16.33
N ARG A 195 -13.98 13.75 15.14
CA ARG A 195 -13.89 15.16 14.72
C ARG A 195 -12.48 15.74 14.71
N ILE A 196 -11.48 14.91 14.39
CA ILE A 196 -10.08 15.31 14.29
C ILE A 196 -9.83 15.78 12.84
N SER A 197 -9.56 17.07 12.66
CA SER A 197 -9.28 17.64 11.34
C SER A 197 -7.80 17.48 10.97
N LEU A 198 -7.51 16.51 10.11
CA LEU A 198 -6.16 16.22 9.59
C LEU A 198 -6.13 16.42 8.09
N THR A 199 -5.02 16.85 7.51
CA THR A 199 -4.78 16.85 6.07
C THR A 199 -4.51 15.45 5.53
N LYS A 200 -4.64 15.25 4.21
CA LYS A 200 -4.29 13.99 3.54
C LYS A 200 -2.83 13.56 3.79
N MET A 201 -1.91 14.53 3.86
CA MET A 201 -0.49 14.27 4.15
C MET A 201 -0.27 13.84 5.60
N GLU A 202 -0.99 14.44 6.55
CA GLU A 202 -0.94 14.01 7.95
C GLU A 202 -1.50 12.60 8.12
N LEU A 203 -2.65 12.30 7.51
CA LEU A 203 -3.21 10.94 7.52
C LEU A 203 -2.27 9.92 6.90
N ALA A 204 -1.67 10.21 5.74
CA ALA A 204 -0.68 9.34 5.12
C ALA A 204 0.52 9.08 6.04
N SER A 205 1.02 10.13 6.68
CA SER A 205 2.19 10.05 7.57
C SER A 205 1.90 9.24 8.83
N VAL A 206 0.74 9.46 9.45
CA VAL A 206 0.28 8.71 10.63
C VAL A 206 0.10 7.24 10.28
N CYS A 207 -0.56 6.93 9.15
CA CYS A 207 -0.79 5.55 8.72
C CYS A 207 0.51 4.81 8.40
N ALA A 208 1.49 5.50 7.79
CA ALA A 208 2.81 4.91 7.50
C ALA A 208 3.55 4.47 8.76
N VAL A 209 3.38 5.21 9.87
CA VAL A 209 3.94 4.84 11.17
C VAL A 209 3.08 3.78 11.85
N SER A 210 1.75 3.95 11.86
CA SER A 210 0.86 3.09 12.63
C SER A 210 0.69 1.69 12.03
N GLU A 211 0.82 1.51 10.70
CA GLU A 211 0.84 0.18 10.09
C GLU A 211 2.01 -0.67 10.62
N ARG A 212 3.10 -0.04 11.10
CA ARG A 212 4.22 -0.78 11.71
C ARG A 212 3.86 -1.48 13.02
N TYR A 213 2.74 -1.11 13.66
CA TYR A 213 2.23 -1.85 14.81
C TYR A 213 1.91 -3.31 14.48
N ILE A 214 1.66 -3.66 13.21
CA ILE A 214 1.50 -5.06 12.78
C ILE A 214 2.83 -5.84 12.75
N GLY A 215 3.96 -5.18 12.98
CA GLY A 215 5.30 -5.75 12.98
C GLY A 215 6.09 -5.53 11.69
N THR A 216 5.48 -5.06 10.62
CA THR A 216 6.21 -4.72 9.37
C THR A 216 6.98 -3.41 9.52
N GLN A 217 8.16 -3.31 8.90
CA GLN A 217 9.02 -2.12 8.94
C GLN A 217 8.98 -1.35 7.61
N GLY A 218 7.78 -1.23 7.03
CA GLY A 218 7.55 -0.61 5.72
C GLY A 218 7.86 0.88 5.66
N GLY A 219 7.94 1.39 4.42
CA GLY A 219 8.02 2.82 4.14
C GLY A 219 6.64 3.48 4.15
N GLY A 220 6.49 4.55 3.38
CA GLY A 220 5.27 5.37 3.34
C GLY A 220 4.57 5.40 1.98
N MET A 221 5.02 4.61 1.00
CA MET A 221 4.49 4.66 -0.36
C MET A 221 2.98 4.37 -0.39
N ASP A 222 2.59 3.25 0.21
CA ASP A 222 1.25 2.68 0.09
C ASP A 222 0.21 3.64 0.68
N GLN A 223 0.49 4.18 1.87
CA GLN A 223 -0.38 5.09 2.58
C GLN A 223 -0.41 6.46 1.91
N ALA A 224 0.74 6.95 1.43
CA ALA A 224 0.80 8.20 0.68
C ALA A 224 -0.06 8.15 -0.59
N ILE A 225 0.06 7.10 -1.41
CA ILE A 225 -0.76 7.00 -2.62
C ILE A 225 -2.24 6.77 -2.30
N CYS A 226 -2.55 6.03 -1.22
CA CYS A 226 -3.94 5.85 -0.77
C CYS A 226 -4.64 7.19 -0.55
N PHE A 227 -3.98 8.17 0.09
CA PHE A 227 -4.59 9.47 0.36
C PHE A 227 -4.41 10.50 -0.76
N LEU A 228 -3.24 10.51 -1.41
CA LEU A 228 -2.79 11.61 -2.29
C LEU A 228 -2.97 11.32 -3.79
N ALA A 229 -3.53 10.16 -4.16
CA ALA A 229 -3.85 9.86 -5.56
C ALA A 229 -4.93 10.80 -6.13
N GLU A 230 -4.78 11.10 -7.41
CA GLU A 230 -5.71 11.87 -8.24
C GLU A 230 -6.07 11.05 -9.47
N SER A 231 -7.35 11.05 -9.84
CA SER A 231 -7.81 10.31 -11.01
C SER A 231 -7.13 10.84 -12.28
N GLY A 232 -6.70 9.91 -13.15
CA GLY A 232 -6.07 10.23 -14.43
C GLY A 232 -4.56 10.47 -14.40
N THR A 233 -3.90 10.48 -13.24
CA THR A 233 -2.44 10.67 -13.15
C THR A 233 -1.78 9.73 -12.14
N ALA A 234 -0.58 9.24 -12.47
CA ALA A 234 0.30 8.64 -11.47
C ALA A 234 0.96 9.72 -10.61
N LYS A 235 1.58 9.33 -9.50
CA LYS A 235 2.28 10.28 -8.63
C LYS A 235 3.72 9.85 -8.44
N LEU A 236 4.65 10.78 -8.61
CA LEU A 236 5.95 10.66 -7.95
C LEU A 236 5.73 11.03 -6.49
N ILE A 237 6.12 10.14 -5.57
CA ILE A 237 6.03 10.35 -4.12
C ILE A 237 7.44 10.46 -3.58
N GLU A 238 7.76 11.60 -2.98
CA GLU A 238 9.02 11.91 -2.33
C GLU A 238 8.85 11.86 -0.81
N PHE A 239 9.92 11.50 -0.08
CA PHE A 239 9.89 11.36 1.37
C PHE A 239 10.92 12.26 2.05
N ASN A 240 10.57 12.75 3.25
CA ASN A 240 11.42 13.61 4.10
C ASN A 240 11.75 14.99 3.47
N PRO A 241 10.76 15.88 3.23
CA PRO A 241 9.36 15.78 3.63
C PRO A 241 8.50 14.98 2.63
N LEU A 242 7.31 14.55 3.08
CA LEU A 242 6.34 13.91 2.18
C LEU A 242 5.84 14.94 1.15
N LYS A 243 6.04 14.65 -0.13
CA LYS A 243 5.59 15.48 -1.25
C LYS A 243 5.15 14.60 -2.41
N THR A 244 4.19 15.08 -3.21
CA THR A 244 3.79 14.41 -4.44
C THR A 244 3.77 15.35 -5.63
N SER A 245 4.06 14.81 -6.81
CA SER A 245 3.90 15.50 -8.09
C SER A 245 3.24 14.60 -9.11
N ASN A 246 2.37 15.18 -9.94
CA ASN A 246 1.67 14.46 -11.00
C ASN A 246 2.66 13.98 -12.06
N VAL A 247 2.50 12.72 -12.49
CA VAL A 247 3.22 12.15 -13.62
C VAL A 247 2.18 11.72 -14.66
N PRO A 248 2.11 12.39 -15.82
CA PRO A 248 1.22 11.97 -16.89
C PRO A 248 1.71 10.63 -17.46
N LEU A 249 0.78 9.69 -17.64
CA LEU A 249 1.10 8.42 -18.27
C LEU A 249 0.90 8.51 -19.79
N PRO A 250 1.70 7.77 -20.59
CA PRO A 250 1.55 7.76 -22.05
C PRO A 250 0.14 7.31 -22.49
N THR A 251 -0.37 7.93 -23.55
CA THR A 251 -1.66 7.57 -24.17
C THR A 251 -1.52 6.37 -25.10
N GLY A 252 -2.60 5.62 -25.32
CA GLY A 252 -2.61 4.44 -26.23
C GLY A 252 -2.03 3.17 -25.61
N VAL A 253 -1.65 3.24 -24.33
CA VAL A 253 -1.23 2.09 -23.51
C VAL A 253 -2.01 2.09 -22.19
N VAL A 254 -2.14 0.91 -21.61
CA VAL A 254 -2.72 0.68 -20.29
C VAL A 254 -1.85 -0.24 -19.47
N PHE A 255 -2.11 -0.23 -18.17
CA PHE A 255 -1.52 -1.21 -17.27
C PHE A 255 -2.50 -2.35 -17.03
N VAL A 256 -2.02 -3.58 -17.14
CA VAL A 256 -2.75 -4.79 -16.77
C VAL A 256 -2.09 -5.39 -15.54
N VAL A 257 -2.89 -5.57 -14.48
CA VAL A 257 -2.47 -6.26 -13.26
C VAL A 257 -2.83 -7.72 -13.40
N SER A 258 -1.87 -8.60 -13.13
CA SER A 258 -2.06 -10.05 -13.18
C SER A 258 -1.52 -10.70 -11.91
N ASN A 259 -2.37 -11.41 -11.18
CA ASN A 259 -2.03 -12.07 -9.92
C ASN A 259 -1.44 -13.46 -10.17
N SER A 260 -0.27 -13.76 -9.62
CA SER A 260 0.35 -15.10 -9.66
C SER A 260 -0.43 -16.16 -8.87
N CYS A 261 -1.38 -15.71 -8.04
CA CYS A 261 -2.12 -16.54 -7.09
C CYS A 261 -1.20 -17.23 -6.07
N VAL A 262 -0.05 -16.63 -5.79
CA VAL A 262 0.82 -16.97 -4.65
C VAL A 262 0.62 -15.89 -3.61
N ALA A 263 -0.07 -16.22 -2.51
CA ALA A 263 -0.32 -15.26 -1.45
C ALA A 263 0.97 -15.03 -0.64
N MET A 264 1.32 -13.77 -0.41
CA MET A 264 2.39 -13.39 0.50
C MET A 264 1.88 -12.43 1.58
N ASN A 265 1.75 -12.92 2.81
CA ASN A 265 1.44 -12.08 3.96
C ASN A 265 2.75 -11.54 4.57
N LYS A 266 3.02 -10.26 4.29
CA LYS A 266 4.23 -9.55 4.72
C LYS A 266 4.40 -9.50 6.24
N ALA A 267 3.29 -9.41 6.99
CA ALA A 267 3.34 -9.33 8.45
C ALA A 267 3.59 -10.70 9.09
N ALA A 268 3.24 -11.79 8.40
CA ALA A 268 3.42 -13.15 8.88
C ALA A 268 4.82 -13.74 8.57
N THR A 269 5.65 -13.03 7.79
CA THR A 269 6.98 -13.50 7.40
C THR A 269 8.07 -12.47 7.73
N SER A 270 9.30 -12.93 7.91
CA SER A 270 10.44 -12.04 8.20
C SER A 270 11.08 -11.44 6.95
N GLN A 271 10.79 -11.99 5.75
CA GLN A 271 11.48 -11.65 4.50
C GLN A 271 11.51 -10.14 4.22
N PHE A 272 10.38 -9.45 4.41
CA PHE A 272 10.30 -8.01 4.21
C PHE A 272 11.21 -7.24 5.18
N ASN A 273 11.14 -7.55 6.48
CA ASN A 273 11.94 -6.86 7.49
C ASN A 273 13.44 -7.18 7.38
N ILE A 274 13.80 -8.39 6.91
CA ILE A 274 15.20 -8.74 6.60
C ILE A 274 15.77 -7.73 5.59
N ARG A 275 15.03 -7.45 4.51
CA ARG A 275 15.46 -6.49 3.48
C ARG A 275 15.62 -5.07 4.02
N VAL A 276 14.69 -4.62 4.87
CA VAL A 276 14.78 -3.31 5.54
C VAL A 276 16.04 -3.22 6.40
N VAL A 277 16.33 -4.27 7.17
CA VAL A 277 17.53 -4.36 8.02
C VAL A 277 18.81 -4.37 7.17
N GLU A 278 18.87 -5.17 6.11
CA GLU A 278 20.02 -5.21 5.20
C GLU A 278 20.31 -3.84 4.60
N CYS A 279 19.29 -3.09 4.17
CA CYS A 279 19.45 -1.74 3.64
C CYS A 279 19.95 -0.75 4.71
N ARG A 280 19.39 -0.80 5.92
CA ARG A 280 19.84 0.04 7.05
C ARG A 280 21.29 -0.23 7.41
N LEU A 281 21.68 -1.51 7.48
CA LEU A 281 23.05 -1.92 7.76
C LEU A 281 24.01 -1.47 6.65
N ALA A 282 23.60 -1.60 5.38
CA ALA A 282 24.39 -1.10 4.25
C ALA A 282 24.64 0.41 4.36
N ALA A 283 23.62 1.21 4.69
CA ALA A 283 23.78 2.64 4.92
C ALA A 283 24.76 2.94 6.07
N LYS A 284 24.62 2.23 7.20
CA LYS A 284 25.51 2.40 8.36
C LYS A 284 26.96 2.04 8.04
N VAL A 285 27.20 0.93 7.33
CA VAL A 285 28.54 0.51 6.92
C VAL A 285 29.17 1.52 5.94
N LEU A 286 28.41 1.99 4.94
CA LEU A 286 28.88 3.02 4.01
C LEU A 286 29.25 4.31 4.74
N ALA A 287 28.38 4.80 5.63
CA ALA A 287 28.66 5.98 6.44
C ALA A 287 29.92 5.80 7.31
N LYS A 288 30.09 4.65 7.95
CA LYS A 288 31.26 4.33 8.79
C LYS A 288 32.55 4.33 7.98
N LYS A 289 32.55 3.68 6.81
CA LYS A 289 33.75 3.58 5.95
C LYS A 289 34.23 4.95 5.46
N HIS A 290 33.32 5.89 5.26
CA HIS A 290 33.63 7.27 4.89
C HIS A 290 33.82 8.23 6.08
N GLY A 291 33.93 7.70 7.30
CA GLY A 291 34.25 8.50 8.50
C GLY A 291 33.09 9.33 9.06
N PHE A 292 31.85 9.09 8.63
CA PHE A 292 30.66 9.76 9.19
C PHE A 292 30.17 9.09 10.48
N LYS A 293 29.38 9.84 11.26
CA LYS A 293 28.66 9.35 12.44
C LYS A 293 27.50 8.43 12.01
N TRP A 294 27.84 7.20 11.66
CA TRP A 294 26.92 6.18 11.15
C TRP A 294 25.75 5.86 12.10
N GLN A 295 25.87 6.14 13.41
CA GLN A 295 24.81 5.95 14.38
C GLN A 295 23.55 6.76 14.02
N ASN A 296 23.75 7.95 13.44
CA ASN A 296 22.67 8.85 13.02
C ASN A 296 22.05 8.46 11.68
N VAL A 297 22.74 7.63 10.88
CA VAL A 297 22.31 7.26 9.53
C VAL A 297 21.37 6.06 9.60
N GLN A 298 20.20 6.18 8.98
CA GLN A 298 19.16 5.14 9.01
C GLN A 298 18.77 4.64 7.63
N LYS A 299 18.99 5.44 6.59
CA LYS A 299 18.50 5.21 5.23
C LYS A 299 19.61 5.36 4.19
N LEU A 300 19.49 4.60 3.11
CA LEU A 300 20.44 4.69 1.99
C LEU A 300 20.38 6.03 1.26
N SER A 301 19.24 6.72 1.26
CA SER A 301 19.10 8.06 0.68
C SER A 301 19.98 9.12 1.34
N GLU A 302 20.45 8.89 2.57
CA GLU A 302 21.35 9.80 3.27
C GLU A 302 22.79 9.71 2.74
N ILE A 303 23.19 8.58 2.15
CA ILE A 303 24.58 8.34 1.74
C ILE A 303 25.03 9.25 0.59
N PRO A 304 24.28 9.40 -0.53
CA PRO A 304 24.67 10.33 -1.59
C PRO A 304 24.81 11.77 -1.08
N ILE A 305 23.94 12.17 -0.13
CA ILE A 305 23.96 13.51 0.49
C ILE A 305 25.23 13.70 1.32
N LEU A 306 25.55 12.73 2.19
CA LEU A 306 26.75 12.77 3.02
C LEU A 306 28.03 12.79 2.16
N LEU A 307 28.06 12.01 1.08
CA LEU A 307 29.20 11.92 0.16
C LEU A 307 29.26 13.05 -0.88
N GLN A 308 28.22 13.89 -0.97
CA GLN A 308 28.07 14.91 -2.02
C GLN A 308 28.23 14.31 -3.42
N LYS A 309 27.55 13.19 -3.66
CA LYS A 309 27.58 12.42 -4.92
C LYS A 309 26.19 12.28 -5.51
N ASP A 310 26.13 12.19 -6.84
CA ASP A 310 24.91 11.83 -7.53
C ASP A 310 24.60 10.33 -7.36
N ILE A 311 23.33 9.97 -7.47
CA ILE A 311 22.89 8.56 -7.38
C ILE A 311 23.60 7.69 -8.42
N SER A 312 23.92 8.24 -9.61
CA SER A 312 24.64 7.54 -10.68
C SER A 312 26.04 7.09 -10.27
N ASP A 313 26.68 7.78 -9.31
CA ASP A 313 28.03 7.45 -8.84
C ASP A 313 28.02 6.37 -7.75
N MET A 314 26.86 6.08 -7.17
CA MET A 314 26.76 5.19 -6.01
C MET A 314 27.11 3.75 -6.33
N LYS A 315 27.00 3.32 -7.58
CA LYS A 315 27.44 1.98 -8.01
C LYS A 315 28.94 1.78 -7.76
N ALA A 316 29.77 2.75 -8.16
CA ALA A 316 31.21 2.69 -7.93
C ALA A 316 31.55 2.72 -6.44
N VAL A 317 30.80 3.49 -5.64
CA VAL A 317 30.94 3.51 -4.17
C VAL A 317 30.63 2.13 -3.58
N ILE A 318 29.55 1.47 -4.02
CA ILE A 318 29.20 0.13 -3.54
C ILE A 318 30.26 -0.91 -3.93
N GLU A 319 30.71 -0.90 -5.18
CA GLU A 319 31.72 -1.85 -5.67
C GLU A 319 33.04 -1.74 -4.89
N LEU A 320 33.41 -0.52 -4.47
CA LEU A 320 34.61 -0.27 -3.66
C LEU A 320 34.40 -0.62 -2.17
N ASP A 321 33.27 -0.20 -1.59
CA ASP A 321 33.08 -0.18 -0.14
C ASP A 321 32.24 -1.32 0.40
N LEU A 322 31.47 -2.01 -0.42
CA LEU A 322 30.63 -3.14 -0.06
C LEU A 322 30.93 -4.31 -0.99
N PRO A 323 32.02 -5.08 -0.75
CA PRO A 323 32.29 -6.28 -1.52
C PRO A 323 31.06 -7.20 -1.54
N GLN A 324 30.86 -7.86 -2.68
CA GLN A 324 29.70 -8.71 -2.96
C GLN A 324 29.84 -10.07 -2.26
N ILE A 325 29.72 -10.04 -0.93
CA ILE A 325 29.77 -11.20 -0.04
C ILE A 325 28.58 -11.17 0.92
N SER A 326 28.30 -12.32 1.53
CA SER A 326 27.39 -12.41 2.66
C SER A 326 28.14 -12.04 3.95
N TYR A 327 27.70 -10.99 4.63
CA TYR A 327 28.29 -10.55 5.88
C TYR A 327 27.68 -11.32 7.06
N THR A 328 28.50 -11.75 7.98
CA THR A 328 28.08 -12.30 9.28
C THR A 328 27.83 -11.19 10.29
N LYS A 329 27.08 -11.50 11.36
CA LYS A 329 26.92 -10.59 12.51
C LYS A 329 28.29 -10.10 13.03
N ASN A 330 29.24 -11.01 13.23
CA ASN A 330 30.55 -10.69 13.81
C ASN A 330 31.35 -9.72 12.95
N GLU A 331 31.32 -9.89 11.62
CA GLU A 331 31.97 -8.97 10.69
C GLU A 331 31.35 -7.58 10.76
N LEU A 332 30.02 -7.48 10.84
CA LEU A 332 29.35 -6.19 10.97
C LEU A 332 29.61 -5.51 12.32
N CYS A 333 29.60 -6.27 13.42
CA CYS A 333 30.01 -5.77 14.75
C CYS A 333 31.43 -5.20 14.69
N SER A 334 32.36 -5.93 14.07
CA SER A 334 33.76 -5.49 13.89
C SER A 334 33.87 -4.21 13.04
N ILE A 335 33.17 -4.14 11.90
CA ILE A 335 33.18 -2.96 11.02
C ILE A 335 32.64 -1.73 11.73
N LEU A 336 31.51 -1.87 12.44
CA LEU A 336 30.86 -0.74 13.12
C LEU A 336 31.56 -0.37 14.43
N GLY A 337 32.28 -1.31 15.03
CA GLY A 337 32.97 -1.18 16.31
C GLY A 337 32.00 -1.24 17.49
N ILE A 338 31.08 -2.20 17.48
CA ILE A 338 30.03 -2.36 18.49
C ILE A 338 29.96 -3.78 19.03
N SER A 339 29.33 -3.92 20.20
CA SER A 339 29.04 -5.20 20.82
C SER A 339 27.85 -5.92 20.17
N ASP A 340 27.72 -7.21 20.51
CA ASP A 340 26.60 -8.04 20.09
C ASP A 340 25.24 -7.54 20.60
N ASP A 341 25.21 -6.97 21.81
CA ASP A 341 24.00 -6.42 22.42
C ASP A 341 23.57 -5.13 21.72
N GLU A 342 24.52 -4.24 21.43
CA GLU A 342 24.26 -3.04 20.62
C GLU A 342 23.79 -3.42 19.21
N PHE A 343 24.35 -4.46 18.60
CA PHE A 343 23.93 -4.90 17.27
C PHE A 343 22.46 -5.35 17.23
N VAL A 344 22.01 -6.09 18.26
CA VAL A 344 20.62 -6.57 18.34
C VAL A 344 19.61 -5.42 18.40
N THR A 345 19.99 -4.26 18.94
CA THR A 345 19.11 -3.07 18.97
C THR A 345 18.83 -2.49 17.57
N MET A 346 19.66 -2.80 16.57
CA MET A 346 19.47 -2.35 15.19
C MET A 346 18.53 -3.25 14.37
N LEU A 347 18.22 -4.44 14.90
CA LEU A 347 17.38 -5.45 14.26
C LEU A 347 15.92 -5.29 14.71
N SER A 348 14.98 -5.62 13.83
CA SER A 348 13.58 -5.83 14.25
C SER A 348 13.45 -7.16 15.00
N GLU A 349 12.41 -7.30 15.83
CA GLU A 349 12.17 -8.51 16.62
C GLU A 349 12.25 -9.80 15.80
N ASN A 350 11.57 -9.83 14.65
CA ASN A 350 11.54 -10.98 13.73
C ASN A 350 12.80 -11.13 12.85
N THR A 351 13.84 -10.32 13.04
CA THR A 351 15.13 -10.44 12.33
C THR A 351 16.30 -10.74 13.27
N ARG A 352 16.08 -10.82 14.59
CA ARG A 352 17.14 -11.09 15.59
C ARG A 352 17.87 -12.41 15.40
N LEU A 353 17.24 -13.40 14.76
CA LEU A 353 17.82 -14.71 14.50
C LEU A 353 18.63 -14.77 13.19
N LEU A 354 18.69 -13.67 12.43
CA LEU A 354 19.41 -13.63 11.17
C LEU A 354 20.93 -13.68 11.41
N LYS A 355 21.61 -14.55 10.66
CA LYS A 355 23.06 -14.77 10.79
C LYS A 355 23.88 -14.08 9.70
N ASN A 356 23.26 -13.86 8.55
CA ASN A 356 23.90 -13.49 7.29
C ASN A 356 23.14 -12.32 6.63
N PHE A 357 23.87 -11.37 6.04
CA PHE A 357 23.32 -10.12 5.51
C PHE A 357 23.94 -9.80 4.13
N GLN A 358 23.10 -9.55 3.13
CA GLN A 358 23.52 -9.26 1.75
C GLN A 358 23.54 -7.75 1.47
N LEU A 359 24.53 -7.03 2.00
CA LEU A 359 24.54 -5.56 1.95
C LEU A 359 24.73 -5.00 0.53
N SER A 360 25.71 -5.53 -0.22
CA SER A 360 26.08 -5.03 -1.55
C SER A 360 24.90 -5.10 -2.53
N ASN A 361 24.30 -6.29 -2.68
CA ASN A 361 23.17 -6.49 -3.58
C ASN A 361 21.97 -5.59 -3.24
N ARG A 362 21.65 -5.42 -1.94
CA ARG A 362 20.52 -4.58 -1.52
C ARG A 362 20.78 -3.12 -1.81
N ALA A 363 21.98 -2.63 -1.53
CA ALA A 363 22.38 -1.25 -1.85
C ALA A 363 22.35 -1.00 -3.36
N THR A 364 22.94 -1.90 -4.17
CA THR A 364 22.96 -1.78 -5.63
C THR A 364 21.54 -1.71 -6.19
N HIS A 365 20.66 -2.63 -5.77
CA HIS A 365 19.25 -2.58 -6.16
C HIS A 365 18.63 -1.22 -5.84
N VAL A 366 18.78 -0.73 -4.61
CA VAL A 366 18.12 0.50 -4.15
C VAL A 366 18.56 1.72 -4.95
N PHE A 367 19.86 1.92 -5.15
CA PHE A 367 20.34 3.10 -5.89
C PHE A 367 20.00 3.02 -7.39
N GLU A 368 20.16 1.84 -8.02
CA GLU A 368 19.78 1.67 -9.42
C GLU A 368 18.27 1.82 -9.63
N GLU A 369 17.44 1.33 -8.71
CA GLU A 369 15.98 1.47 -8.77
C GLU A 369 15.56 2.93 -8.57
N ALA A 370 16.18 3.66 -7.64
CA ALA A 370 15.94 5.10 -7.48
C ALA A 370 16.28 5.89 -8.76
N ALA A 371 17.37 5.54 -9.45
CA ALA A 371 17.70 6.13 -10.74
C ALA A 371 16.67 5.78 -11.82
N ARG A 372 16.18 4.53 -11.85
CA ARG A 372 15.12 4.10 -12.78
C ARG A 372 13.81 4.88 -12.57
N VAL A 373 13.44 5.21 -11.33
CA VAL A 373 12.26 6.05 -11.04
C VAL A 373 12.37 7.43 -11.69
N GLN A 374 13.52 8.10 -11.53
CA GLN A 374 13.74 9.41 -12.12
C GLN A 374 13.72 9.34 -13.65
N LYS A 375 14.35 8.31 -14.24
CA LYS A 375 14.34 8.10 -15.68
C LYS A 375 12.94 7.82 -16.21
N PHE A 376 12.15 7.01 -15.51
CA PHE A 376 10.75 6.72 -15.88
C PHE A 376 9.91 8.00 -15.89
N LYS A 377 10.02 8.83 -14.84
CA LYS A 377 9.37 10.15 -14.77
C LYS A 377 9.76 11.04 -15.96
N LEU A 378 11.05 11.16 -16.25
CA LEU A 378 11.53 12.00 -17.35
C LEU A 378 10.99 11.55 -18.72
N VAL A 379 10.90 10.24 -18.96
CA VAL A 379 10.32 9.70 -20.20
C VAL A 379 8.83 10.06 -20.30
N CYS A 380 8.08 9.91 -19.22
CA CYS A 380 6.68 10.35 -19.12
C CYS A 380 6.48 11.85 -19.38
N GLU A 381 7.39 12.70 -18.88
CA GLU A 381 7.31 14.16 -19.01
C GLU A 381 7.82 14.69 -20.36
N SER A 382 8.61 13.90 -21.09
CA SER A 382 9.24 14.32 -22.35
C SER A 382 8.28 14.61 -23.50
N GLY A 383 7.01 14.19 -23.40
CA GLY A 383 5.99 14.34 -24.44
C GLY A 383 6.14 13.39 -25.64
N ASN A 384 7.31 12.78 -25.82
CA ASN A 384 7.57 11.79 -26.87
C ASN A 384 6.99 10.41 -26.55
N ASN A 385 6.60 10.16 -25.29
CA ASN A 385 5.96 8.92 -24.82
C ASN A 385 6.69 7.66 -25.33
N ASP A 386 8.01 7.57 -25.11
CA ASP A 386 8.79 6.38 -25.49
C ASP A 386 8.41 5.19 -24.60
N ILE A 387 7.32 4.52 -24.99
CA ILE A 387 6.75 3.38 -24.28
C ILE A 387 7.72 2.19 -24.23
N HIS A 388 8.61 2.06 -25.22
CA HIS A 388 9.62 1.00 -25.24
C HIS A 388 10.69 1.23 -24.19
N GLU A 389 11.10 2.49 -24.00
CA GLU A 389 12.00 2.86 -22.91
C GLU A 389 11.35 2.63 -21.53
N LEU A 390 10.07 2.99 -21.36
CA LEU A 390 9.33 2.67 -20.14
C LEU A 390 9.27 1.15 -19.89
N GLY A 391 9.00 0.37 -20.93
CA GLY A 391 9.00 -1.09 -20.85
C GLY A 391 10.35 -1.68 -20.47
N ARG A 392 11.44 -1.16 -21.06
CA ARG A 392 12.82 -1.53 -20.71
C ARG A 392 13.09 -1.26 -19.22
N LEU A 393 12.72 -0.08 -18.73
CA LEU A 393 12.89 0.29 -17.31
C LEU A 393 12.10 -0.63 -16.37
N MET A 394 10.87 -1.00 -16.73
CA MET A 394 10.08 -1.97 -15.96
C MET A 394 10.74 -3.34 -15.91
N ASN A 395 11.24 -3.84 -17.05
CA ASN A 395 11.90 -5.14 -17.14
C ASN A 395 13.21 -5.16 -16.32
N GLU A 396 13.99 -4.08 -16.37
CA GLU A 396 15.21 -3.92 -15.56
C GLU A 396 14.90 -3.85 -14.06
N SER A 397 13.83 -3.16 -13.68
CA SER A 397 13.34 -3.17 -12.30
C SER A 397 12.97 -4.59 -11.86
N HIS A 398 12.26 -5.36 -12.68
CA HIS A 398 11.93 -6.75 -12.36
C HIS A 398 13.17 -7.63 -12.18
N GLN A 399 14.12 -7.54 -13.12
CA GLN A 399 15.37 -8.28 -13.04
C GLN A 399 16.14 -7.94 -11.77
N SER A 400 16.24 -6.65 -11.44
CA SER A 400 16.88 -6.18 -10.21
C SER A 400 16.17 -6.71 -8.95
N CYS A 401 14.83 -6.69 -8.93
CA CYS A 401 14.04 -7.26 -7.83
C CYS A 401 14.27 -8.78 -7.69
N ARG A 402 14.39 -9.50 -8.80
CA ARG A 402 14.60 -10.96 -8.81
C ARG A 402 16.03 -11.34 -8.39
N ASP A 403 17.02 -10.72 -9.01
CA ASP A 403 18.42 -11.17 -8.94
C ASP A 403 19.21 -10.46 -7.82
N LEU A 404 19.01 -9.15 -7.65
CA LEU A 404 19.72 -8.36 -6.62
C LEU A 404 18.92 -8.27 -5.32
N TYR A 405 17.61 -8.04 -5.40
CA TYR A 405 16.79 -7.92 -4.19
C TYR A 405 16.25 -9.27 -3.70
N GLU A 406 16.27 -10.31 -4.54
CA GLU A 406 15.75 -11.64 -4.20
C GLU A 406 14.35 -11.57 -3.56
N CYS A 407 13.48 -10.77 -4.19
CA CYS A 407 12.09 -10.56 -3.77
C CYS A 407 11.07 -10.95 -4.84
N SER A 408 11.47 -11.72 -5.86
CA SER A 408 10.51 -12.35 -6.78
C SER A 408 10.08 -13.73 -6.29
N HIS A 409 9.36 -14.47 -7.14
CA HIS A 409 8.95 -15.85 -6.90
C HIS A 409 8.90 -16.60 -8.24
N PRO A 410 9.25 -17.90 -8.32
CA PRO A 410 9.30 -18.63 -9.59
C PRO A 410 7.99 -18.56 -10.41
N VAL A 411 6.84 -18.68 -9.74
CA VAL A 411 5.51 -18.55 -10.38
C VAL A 411 5.26 -17.14 -10.90
N LEU A 412 5.79 -16.12 -10.22
CA LEU A 412 5.68 -14.73 -10.65
C LEU A 412 6.62 -14.42 -11.82
N ASP A 413 7.84 -14.96 -11.80
CA ASP A 413 8.80 -14.86 -12.90
C ASP A 413 8.24 -15.51 -14.17
N GLU A 414 7.57 -16.65 -14.03
CA GLU A 414 6.87 -17.31 -15.14
C GLU A 414 5.73 -16.44 -15.67
N LEU A 415 4.91 -15.84 -14.80
CA LEU A 415 3.83 -14.94 -15.21
C LEU A 415 4.37 -13.70 -15.94
N VAL A 416 5.47 -13.11 -15.46
CA VAL A 416 6.14 -11.99 -16.14
C VAL A 416 6.66 -12.41 -17.51
N LYS A 417 7.32 -13.57 -17.61
CA LYS A 417 7.79 -14.13 -18.88
C LYS A 417 6.64 -14.32 -19.87
N ILE A 418 5.55 -14.97 -19.45
CA ILE A 418 4.36 -15.18 -20.28
C ILE A 418 3.75 -13.83 -20.69
N SER A 419 3.77 -12.83 -19.82
CA SER A 419 3.26 -11.49 -20.14
C SER A 419 4.08 -10.83 -21.26
N LEU A 420 5.40 -10.92 -21.21
CA LEU A 420 6.26 -10.42 -22.29
C LEU A 420 6.05 -11.18 -23.59
N GLU A 421 5.98 -12.52 -23.55
CA GLU A 421 5.65 -13.35 -24.72
C GLU A 421 4.25 -13.07 -25.29
N ALA A 422 3.32 -12.61 -24.45
CA ALA A 422 1.96 -12.23 -24.81
C ALA A 422 1.86 -10.81 -25.37
N GLY A 423 2.97 -10.08 -25.51
CA GLY A 423 3.02 -8.75 -26.13
C GLY A 423 3.02 -7.57 -25.15
N ALA A 424 3.27 -7.78 -23.85
CA ALA A 424 3.56 -6.66 -22.96
C ALA A 424 4.86 -5.96 -23.37
N ILE A 425 4.85 -4.63 -23.36
CA ILE A 425 6.01 -3.78 -23.66
C ILE A 425 7.02 -3.86 -22.51
N GLY A 426 6.53 -3.93 -21.27
CA GLY A 426 7.31 -4.26 -20.09
C GLY A 426 6.43 -4.88 -19.02
N SER A 427 7.01 -5.73 -18.18
CA SER A 427 6.29 -6.43 -17.12
C SER A 427 7.19 -6.66 -15.91
N ARG A 428 6.65 -6.40 -14.73
CA ARG A 428 7.38 -6.54 -13.46
C ARG A 428 6.46 -6.92 -12.32
N LEU A 429 7.01 -7.51 -11.26
CA LEU A 429 6.30 -7.62 -9.98
C LEU A 429 5.89 -6.23 -9.46
N THR A 430 4.83 -6.14 -8.66
CA THR A 430 4.44 -4.90 -7.96
C THR A 430 4.20 -5.16 -6.49
N GLY A 431 4.60 -4.21 -5.64
CA GLY A 431 4.58 -4.37 -4.19
C GLY A 431 5.73 -5.25 -3.69
N ALA A 432 5.58 -5.77 -2.48
CA ALA A 432 6.69 -6.46 -1.80
C ALA A 432 7.23 -7.72 -2.51
N GLY A 433 6.49 -8.29 -3.46
CA GLY A 433 6.90 -9.52 -4.14
C GLY A 433 6.79 -10.79 -3.28
N TRP A 434 7.70 -11.74 -3.53
CA TRP A 434 7.66 -13.14 -3.09
C TRP A 434 6.33 -13.86 -3.42
N GLY A 435 5.68 -13.42 -4.49
CA GLY A 435 4.33 -13.79 -4.89
C GLY A 435 3.54 -12.55 -5.30
N GLY A 436 2.22 -12.65 -5.24
CA GLY A 436 1.32 -11.55 -5.57
C GLY A 436 1.26 -11.23 -7.05
N CYS A 437 1.13 -9.95 -7.39
CA CYS A 437 0.86 -9.49 -8.74
C CYS A 437 2.10 -9.03 -9.50
N CYS A 438 2.03 -9.15 -10.82
CA CYS A 438 2.80 -8.32 -11.73
C CYS A 438 1.91 -7.21 -12.33
N ILE A 439 2.56 -6.18 -12.84
CA ILE A 439 1.98 -5.09 -13.62
C ILE A 439 2.67 -5.07 -14.98
N SER A 440 1.87 -5.05 -16.04
CA SER A 440 2.34 -5.09 -17.43
C SER A 440 1.84 -3.88 -18.21
N LEU A 441 2.74 -3.23 -18.95
CA LEU A 441 2.42 -2.15 -19.87
C LEU A 441 2.02 -2.75 -21.23
N VAL A 442 0.80 -2.50 -21.70
CA VAL A 442 0.22 -3.12 -22.90
C VAL A 442 -0.43 -2.06 -23.77
N MET A 443 -0.33 -2.19 -25.10
CA MET A 443 -1.07 -1.34 -26.03
C MET A 443 -2.58 -1.53 -25.87
N GLU A 444 -3.37 -0.45 -25.84
CA GLU A 444 -4.82 -0.50 -25.58
C GLU A 444 -5.57 -1.46 -26.54
N ASN A 445 -5.20 -1.47 -27.82
CA ASN A 445 -5.78 -2.33 -28.85
C ASN A 445 -5.37 -3.82 -28.74
N TYR A 446 -4.43 -4.17 -27.86
CA TYR A 446 -3.90 -5.53 -27.72
C TYR A 446 -4.26 -6.20 -26.38
N VAL A 447 -4.96 -5.48 -25.50
CA VAL A 447 -5.30 -5.92 -24.15
C VAL A 447 -6.09 -7.23 -24.14
N GLU A 448 -7.12 -7.35 -24.97
CA GLU A 448 -7.96 -8.55 -25.01
C GLU A 448 -7.14 -9.79 -25.42
N GLN A 449 -6.31 -9.65 -26.46
CA GLN A 449 -5.43 -10.72 -26.91
C GLN A 449 -4.42 -11.09 -25.83
N PHE A 450 -3.80 -10.10 -25.18
CA PHE A 450 -2.87 -10.29 -24.06
C PHE A 450 -3.52 -11.10 -22.93
N MET A 451 -4.70 -10.67 -22.45
CA MET A 451 -5.41 -11.34 -21.35
C MET A 451 -5.83 -12.78 -21.73
N ASN A 452 -6.26 -13.01 -22.97
CA ASN A 452 -6.58 -14.35 -23.46
C ASN A 452 -5.38 -15.28 -23.48
N VAL A 453 -4.19 -14.78 -23.86
CA VAL A 453 -2.95 -15.56 -23.81
C VAL A 453 -2.58 -15.93 -22.37
N LEU A 454 -2.65 -14.99 -21.43
CA LEU A 454 -2.39 -15.27 -20.01
C LEU A 454 -3.39 -16.30 -19.46
N LYS A 455 -4.68 -16.14 -19.78
CA LYS A 455 -5.73 -17.09 -19.39
C LYS A 455 -5.36 -18.52 -19.81
N LYS A 456 -5.00 -18.69 -21.08
CA LYS A 456 -4.66 -20.01 -21.65
C LYS A 456 -3.32 -20.56 -21.18
N LYS A 457 -2.26 -19.74 -21.19
CA LYS A 457 -0.89 -20.21 -20.91
C LYS A 457 -0.56 -20.31 -19.41
N PHE A 458 -1.15 -19.47 -18.58
CA PHE A 458 -0.85 -19.41 -17.14
C PHE A 458 -2.03 -19.91 -16.30
N TYR A 459 -3.20 -19.26 -16.41
CA TYR A 459 -4.30 -19.48 -15.47
C TYR A 459 -5.00 -20.83 -15.63
N GLU A 460 -5.17 -21.36 -16.84
CA GLU A 460 -5.76 -22.70 -17.04
C GLU A 460 -4.99 -23.80 -16.30
N ARG A 461 -3.66 -23.71 -16.28
CA ARG A 461 -2.81 -24.63 -15.50
C ARG A 461 -2.86 -24.27 -14.02
N ARG A 462 -2.73 -22.98 -13.67
CA ARG A 462 -2.71 -22.51 -12.27
C ARG A 462 -4.00 -22.87 -11.51
N SER A 463 -5.17 -22.76 -12.14
CA SER A 463 -6.46 -23.13 -11.53
C SER A 463 -6.61 -24.64 -11.29
N LYS A 464 -5.84 -25.48 -12.00
CA LYS A 464 -5.76 -26.92 -11.71
C LYS A 464 -4.86 -27.22 -10.52
N GLU A 465 -3.76 -26.47 -10.38
CA GLU A 465 -2.82 -26.59 -9.25
C GLU A 465 -3.38 -26.00 -7.95
N CYS A 466 -4.21 -24.97 -8.06
CA CYS A 466 -4.78 -24.23 -6.95
C CYS A 466 -6.29 -24.04 -7.19
N PRO A 467 -7.13 -25.03 -6.80
CA PRO A 467 -8.58 -24.93 -6.94
C PRO A 467 -9.12 -23.69 -6.20
N GLY A 468 -10.13 -23.03 -6.80
CA GLY A 468 -10.76 -21.84 -6.23
C GLY A 468 -10.17 -20.50 -6.68
N ILE A 469 -9.21 -20.49 -7.61
CA ILE A 469 -8.80 -19.27 -8.31
C ILE A 469 -9.94 -18.81 -9.21
N ASP A 470 -10.47 -17.62 -8.93
CA ASP A 470 -11.29 -16.89 -9.88
C ASP A 470 -10.39 -16.13 -10.86
N VAL A 471 -10.31 -16.65 -12.09
CA VAL A 471 -9.45 -16.08 -13.14
C VAL A 471 -9.90 -14.67 -13.54
N ASN A 472 -11.20 -14.36 -13.42
CA ASN A 472 -11.73 -13.05 -13.82
C ASN A 472 -11.30 -11.95 -12.84
N SER A 473 -11.13 -12.26 -11.55
CA SER A 473 -10.57 -11.31 -10.57
C SER A 473 -9.04 -11.39 -10.45
N ALA A 474 -8.41 -12.41 -11.02
CA ALA A 474 -6.95 -12.55 -11.03
C ALA A 474 -6.26 -11.63 -12.03
N MET A 475 -6.96 -11.12 -13.05
CA MET A 475 -6.41 -10.14 -14.00
C MET A 475 -7.41 -9.00 -14.24
N PHE A 476 -6.91 -7.77 -14.28
CA PHE A 476 -7.73 -6.62 -14.63
C PHE A 476 -6.89 -5.49 -15.22
N VAL A 477 -7.53 -4.73 -16.12
CA VAL A 477 -6.99 -3.46 -16.64
C VAL A 477 -7.15 -2.41 -15.57
N THR A 478 -6.18 -1.50 -15.43
CA THR A 478 -6.24 -0.43 -14.46
C THR A 478 -5.75 0.89 -15.04
N LYS A 479 -6.31 1.99 -14.53
CA LYS A 479 -5.94 3.38 -14.79
C LYS A 479 -5.83 4.10 -13.45
N PRO A 480 -5.12 5.25 -13.37
CA PRO A 480 -4.99 5.97 -12.11
C PRO A 480 -6.36 6.38 -11.56
N SER A 481 -6.70 5.86 -10.38
CA SER A 481 -7.92 6.19 -9.63
C SER A 481 -7.68 7.31 -8.62
N GLY A 482 -8.77 7.86 -8.07
CA GLY A 482 -8.71 8.84 -6.98
C GLY A 482 -8.35 8.21 -5.63
N GLY A 483 -7.82 9.02 -4.72
CA GLY A 483 -7.46 8.62 -3.36
C GLY A 483 -8.65 8.34 -2.42
N ALA A 484 -8.34 8.26 -1.13
CA ALA A 484 -9.27 7.98 -0.06
C ALA A 484 -10.34 9.08 0.08
N ALA A 485 -11.55 8.66 0.45
CA ALA A 485 -12.73 9.52 0.50
C ALA A 485 -13.70 9.09 1.62
N LEU A 486 -14.51 10.06 2.06
CA LEU A 486 -15.63 9.86 3.00
C LEU A 486 -16.94 10.06 2.26
N TYR A 487 -17.93 9.21 2.52
CA TYR A 487 -19.27 9.32 1.95
C TYR A 487 -20.30 9.38 3.08
N THR A 488 -21.22 10.33 3.02
CA THR A 488 -22.30 10.49 4.00
C THR A 488 -23.64 10.18 3.34
N LEU A 489 -24.51 9.40 4.00
CA LEU A 489 -25.76 8.92 3.40
C LEU A 489 -26.81 10.01 3.13
N LYS A 490 -26.73 11.15 3.83
CA LYS A 490 -27.17 12.52 3.47
C LYS A 490 -27.16 13.37 4.75
N LEU A 491 -27.04 14.68 4.58
CA LEU A 491 -27.35 15.71 5.59
C LEU A 491 -28.85 15.98 5.64
#